data_AF-A0A931Y9I8-F1
#
_entry.id   AF-A0A931Y9I8-F1
#
_cell.length_a   1.000
_cell.length_b   1.000
_cell.length_c   1.000
_cell.angle_alpha   90.00
_cell.angle_beta   90.00
_cell.angle_gamma   90.00
#
_symmetry.space_group_name_H-M   'P 1'
#
loop_
_entity.id
_entity.type
_entity.pdbx_description
1 polymer ?
#
loop_
_entity_poly.entity_id
_entity_poly.type
_entity_poly.pdbx_seq_one_letter_code
_entity_poly.pdbx_strand_id
1 'polypeptide(L)'
;IIWKIIPEVKLLDANGNTAGNVDYVLVKLDSKGKIIDFGSLEVQSVYISGNLRAPFKKYMKDQDKNFTWSTTNLYPKPDYLSSSRKRLVPQIIYKGKIFNDWGKKAVVCIQKSFFETLPKFRSVDEKDGEVAWFIYDLIINKEQNKYILELVQKKYSKFDNIIKDIITPQAGEQSKFINVLQNKLNNSK
;
A
#
# COMPACT_ATOMS: atom_id res chain seq x y z
N ILE A 1 14.33 -19.20 -21.29
CA ILE A 1 13.53 -18.78 -20.12
C ILE A 1 12.64 -17.64 -20.58
N ILE A 2 11.34 -17.74 -20.37
CA ILE A 2 10.36 -16.71 -20.76
C ILE A 2 9.69 -16.21 -19.49
N TRP A 3 9.54 -14.89 -19.36
CA TRP A 3 8.81 -14.25 -18.27
C TRP A 3 7.51 -13.67 -18.79
N LYS A 4 6.42 -13.84 -18.03
CA LYS A 4 5.11 -13.24 -18.32
C LYS A 4 4.49 -12.66 -17.05
N ILE A 5 3.69 -11.62 -17.21
CA ILE A 5 2.89 -11.04 -16.14
C ILE A 5 1.44 -11.43 -16.36
N ILE A 6 0.77 -11.90 -15.31
CA ILE A 6 -0.65 -12.23 -15.31
C ILE A 6 -1.35 -11.29 -14.33
N PRO A 7 -2.27 -10.42 -14.79
CA PRO A 7 -3.02 -9.54 -13.90
C PRO A 7 -4.19 -10.27 -13.22
N GLU A 8 -4.62 -9.77 -12.07
CA GLU A 8 -5.87 -10.15 -11.37
C GLU A 8 -6.05 -11.66 -11.16
N VAL A 9 -5.09 -12.27 -10.46
CA VAL A 9 -5.08 -13.72 -10.23
C VAL A 9 -5.75 -14.05 -8.90
N LYS A 10 -6.81 -14.87 -8.93
CA LYS A 10 -7.46 -15.36 -7.71
C LYS A 10 -6.49 -16.23 -6.90
N LEU A 11 -6.31 -15.87 -5.63
CA LEU A 11 -5.55 -16.64 -4.64
C LEU A 11 -6.51 -17.48 -3.79
N LEU A 12 -6.17 -18.74 -3.57
CA LEU A 12 -6.94 -19.63 -2.72
C LEU A 12 -6.16 -19.95 -1.44
N ASP A 13 -6.88 -20.09 -0.33
CA ASP A 13 -6.34 -20.60 0.93
C ASP A 13 -6.23 -22.14 0.90
N ALA A 14 -5.72 -22.73 1.99
CA ALA A 14 -5.54 -24.17 2.12
C ALA A 14 -6.86 -24.98 2.05
N ASN A 15 -8.01 -24.34 2.29
CA ASN A 15 -9.34 -24.95 2.22
C ASN A 15 -10.00 -24.74 0.84
N GLY A 16 -9.33 -24.05 -0.09
CA GLY A 16 -9.88 -23.68 -1.39
C GLY A 16 -10.79 -22.45 -1.38
N ASN A 17 -10.89 -21.72 -0.26
CA ASN A 17 -11.64 -20.47 -0.19
C ASN A 17 -10.83 -19.32 -0.79
N THR A 18 -11.51 -18.28 -1.25
CA THR A 18 -10.85 -17.10 -1.81
C THR A 18 -10.10 -16.31 -0.74
N ALA A 19 -8.80 -16.08 -0.99
CA ALA A 19 -7.95 -15.16 -0.23
C ALA A 19 -7.90 -13.76 -0.86
N GLY A 20 -8.76 -13.51 -1.86
CA GLY A 20 -8.74 -12.32 -2.70
C GLY A 20 -7.98 -12.53 -4.00
N ASN A 21 -7.87 -11.46 -4.79
CA ASN A 21 -7.09 -11.45 -6.03
C ASN A 21 -5.75 -10.81 -5.77
N VAL A 22 -4.70 -11.33 -6.39
CA VAL A 22 -3.37 -10.73 -6.47
C VAL A 22 -3.33 -9.86 -7.71
N ASP A 23 -2.91 -8.60 -7.57
CA ASP A 23 -2.95 -7.63 -8.67
C ASP A 23 -2.15 -8.12 -9.88
N TYR A 24 -0.92 -8.61 -9.64
CA TYR A 24 -0.07 -9.17 -10.67
C TYR A 24 0.74 -10.36 -10.17
N VAL A 25 0.88 -11.38 -11.02
CA VAL A 25 1.79 -12.51 -10.80
C VAL A 25 2.80 -12.57 -11.94
N LEU A 26 4.08 -12.46 -11.59
CA LEU A 26 5.18 -12.67 -12.53
C LEU A 26 5.50 -14.16 -12.57
N VAL A 27 5.31 -14.80 -13.72
CA VAL A 27 5.56 -16.23 -13.93
C VAL A 27 6.78 -16.48 -14.79
N LYS A 28 7.59 -17.47 -14.40
CA LYS A 28 8.72 -17.99 -15.14
C LYS A 28 8.30 -19.26 -15.87
N LEU A 29 8.55 -19.31 -17.18
CA LEU A 29 8.21 -20.45 -18.03
C LEU A 29 9.47 -21.16 -18.54
N ASP A 30 9.38 -22.48 -18.65
CA ASP A 30 10.35 -23.29 -19.40
C ASP A 30 10.16 -23.15 -20.92
N SER A 31 10.98 -23.87 -21.71
CA SER A 31 10.91 -23.83 -23.18
C SER A 31 9.62 -24.42 -23.77
N LYS A 32 8.84 -25.18 -22.98
CA LYS A 32 7.57 -25.78 -23.38
C LYS A 32 6.36 -24.95 -22.91
N GLY A 33 6.60 -23.82 -22.23
CA GLY A 33 5.54 -22.95 -21.72
C GLY A 33 4.97 -23.39 -20.36
N LYS A 34 5.60 -24.34 -19.66
CA LYS A 34 5.17 -24.74 -18.31
C LYS A 34 5.70 -23.77 -17.27
N ILE A 35 4.87 -23.41 -16.29
CA ILE A 35 5.28 -22.59 -15.14
C ILE A 35 6.27 -23.39 -14.29
N ILE A 36 7.43 -22.81 -14.06
CA ILE A 36 8.49 -23.37 -13.21
C ILE A 36 8.76 -22.53 -11.96
N ASP A 37 8.38 -21.26 -11.96
CA ASP A 37 8.46 -20.38 -10.79
C ASP A 37 7.52 -19.18 -10.92
N PHE A 38 7.25 -18.49 -9.81
CA PHE A 38 6.47 -17.26 -9.81
C PHE A 38 6.72 -16.38 -8.57
N GLY A 39 6.35 -15.11 -8.67
CA GLY A 39 6.28 -14.17 -7.55
C GLY A 39 5.10 -13.23 -7.71
N SER A 40 4.65 -12.64 -6.61
CA SER A 40 3.52 -11.70 -6.61
C SER A 40 3.97 -10.25 -6.62
N LEU A 41 3.10 -9.40 -7.17
CA LEU A 41 3.19 -7.96 -7.11
C LEU A 41 1.83 -7.39 -6.73
N GLU A 42 1.80 -6.63 -5.64
CA GLU A 42 0.65 -5.86 -5.17
C GLU A 42 0.95 -4.37 -5.32
N VAL A 43 0.01 -3.60 -5.86
CA VAL A 43 0.15 -2.16 -6.08
C VAL A 43 -0.78 -1.43 -5.12
N GLN A 44 -0.19 -0.70 -4.17
CA GLN A 44 -0.96 0.00 -3.15
C GLN A 44 -0.86 1.53 -3.29
N SER A 45 -2.04 2.14 -3.44
CA SER A 45 -2.26 3.58 -3.36
C SER A 45 -3.00 3.99 -2.09
N VAL A 46 -3.24 5.30 -1.93
CA VAL A 46 -3.82 5.87 -0.71
C VAL A 46 -5.29 6.24 -0.94
N TYR A 47 -6.15 5.90 0.02
CA TYR A 47 -7.50 6.46 0.13
C TYR A 47 -7.45 7.95 0.41
N ILE A 48 -8.56 8.61 0.12
CA ILE A 48 -8.77 9.98 0.58
C ILE A 48 -9.83 9.99 1.68
N SER A 49 -9.65 10.91 2.62
CA SER A 49 -10.74 11.49 3.40
C SER A 49 -11.32 12.69 2.63
N GLY A 50 -12.52 13.15 2.98
CA GLY A 50 -13.18 14.25 2.26
C GLY A 50 -13.93 13.78 1.01
N ASN A 51 -14.24 14.70 0.09
CA ASN A 51 -15.09 14.40 -1.06
C ASN A 51 -14.65 15.15 -2.33
N LEU A 52 -14.46 14.40 -3.42
CA LEU A 52 -14.07 14.92 -4.74
C LEU A 52 -15.23 15.35 -5.64
N ARG A 53 -16.48 15.01 -5.31
CA ARG A 53 -17.63 15.25 -6.18
C ARG A 53 -17.90 16.74 -6.42
N ALA A 54 -17.96 17.53 -5.34
CA ALA A 54 -18.18 18.96 -5.43
C ALA A 54 -17.07 19.72 -6.19
N PRO A 55 -15.76 19.50 -5.91
CA PRO A 55 -14.69 20.13 -6.69
C PRO A 55 -14.74 19.73 -8.14
N PHE A 56 -14.90 18.44 -8.41
CA PHE A 56 -14.94 17.91 -9.77
C PHE A 56 -16.09 18.54 -10.56
N LYS A 57 -17.30 18.61 -9.97
CA LYS A 57 -18.45 19.27 -10.62
C LYS A 57 -18.18 20.75 -10.89
N LYS A 58 -17.51 21.48 -9.99
CA LYS A 58 -17.17 22.90 -10.19
C LYS A 58 -16.13 23.06 -11.30
N TYR A 59 -15.05 22.26 -11.26
CA TYR A 59 -14.03 22.25 -12.29
C TYR A 59 -14.61 21.93 -13.67
N MET A 60 -15.49 20.93 -13.78
CA MET A 60 -16.05 20.52 -15.07
C MET A 60 -16.97 21.55 -15.73
N LYS A 61 -17.44 22.59 -15.01
CA LYS A 61 -18.24 23.67 -15.60
C LYS A 61 -17.40 24.59 -16.48
N ASP A 62 -16.27 25.06 -15.94
CA ASP A 62 -15.49 26.14 -16.53
C ASP A 62 -14.08 25.68 -16.96
N GLN A 63 -13.64 24.51 -16.47
CA GLN A 63 -12.32 23.88 -16.67
C GLN A 63 -11.15 24.85 -16.48
N ASP A 64 -11.34 25.81 -15.57
CA ASP A 64 -10.38 26.88 -15.31
C ASP A 64 -9.04 26.30 -14.87
N LYS A 65 -7.98 26.67 -15.59
CA LYS A 65 -6.59 26.28 -15.29
C LYS A 65 -6.12 26.82 -13.94
N ASN A 66 -6.76 27.88 -13.45
CA ASN A 66 -6.48 28.52 -12.15
C ASN A 66 -7.41 28.01 -11.04
N PHE A 67 -8.17 26.94 -11.28
CA PHE A 67 -9.08 26.38 -10.28
C PHE A 67 -8.34 25.99 -8.99
N THR A 68 -8.78 26.54 -7.86
CA THR A 68 -8.28 26.20 -6.52
C THR A 68 -9.42 25.67 -5.64
N TRP A 69 -9.11 24.67 -4.81
CA TRP A 69 -10.11 23.97 -3.98
C TRP A 69 -9.77 23.88 -2.48
N SER A 70 -8.58 24.33 -2.08
CA SER A 70 -8.01 24.14 -0.72
C SER A 70 -8.80 24.78 0.44
N THR A 71 -9.84 25.56 0.15
CA THR A 71 -10.57 26.37 1.14
C THR A 71 -11.87 25.73 1.67
N THR A 72 -12.20 24.50 1.26
CA THR A 72 -13.47 23.86 1.66
C THR A 72 -13.32 22.85 2.79
N ASN A 73 -14.33 22.74 3.66
CA ASN A 73 -14.34 21.81 4.81
C ASN A 73 -14.22 20.33 4.43
N LEU A 74 -14.44 19.95 3.17
CA LEU A 74 -14.37 18.59 2.66
C LEU A 74 -13.18 18.37 1.71
N TYR A 75 -12.14 19.21 1.80
CA TYR A 75 -10.95 19.08 0.97
C TYR A 75 -10.36 17.66 1.05
N PRO A 76 -10.15 16.99 -0.10
CA PRO A 76 -9.65 15.63 -0.12
C PRO A 76 -8.22 15.59 0.43
N LYS A 77 -7.99 14.75 1.43
CA LYS A 77 -6.65 14.54 2.00
C LYS A 77 -6.31 13.06 2.02
N PRO A 78 -5.05 12.68 1.77
CA PRO A 78 -4.63 11.30 1.90
C PRO A 78 -4.97 10.74 3.29
N ASP A 79 -5.75 9.66 3.34
CA ASP A 79 -6.04 8.91 4.57
C ASP A 79 -5.06 7.74 4.70
N TYR A 80 -3.84 8.07 5.10
CA TYR A 80 -2.76 7.08 5.28
C TYR A 80 -3.09 6.04 6.35
N LEU A 81 -3.82 6.43 7.41
CA LEU A 81 -4.13 5.53 8.52
C LEU A 81 -5.14 4.44 8.11
N SER A 82 -6.23 4.82 7.44
CA SER A 82 -7.15 3.82 6.89
C SER A 82 -6.49 3.00 5.80
N SER A 83 -5.68 3.62 4.93
CA SER A 83 -5.01 2.92 3.83
C SER A 83 -4.05 1.84 4.34
N SER A 84 -3.26 2.14 5.37
CA SER A 84 -2.35 1.18 5.99
C SER A 84 -3.12 0.08 6.72
N ARG A 85 -3.95 0.44 7.71
CA ARG A 85 -4.56 -0.53 8.63
C ARG A 85 -5.67 -1.38 8.02
N LYS A 86 -6.46 -0.82 7.09
CA LYS A 86 -7.63 -1.52 6.53
C LYS A 86 -7.34 -2.21 5.20
N ARG A 87 -6.27 -1.85 4.49
CA ARG A 87 -5.95 -2.44 3.18
C ARG A 87 -4.55 -3.02 3.14
N LEU A 88 -3.51 -2.19 3.20
CA LEU A 88 -2.14 -2.67 2.99
C LEU A 88 -1.76 -3.79 3.96
N VAL A 89 -1.95 -3.57 5.26
CA VAL A 89 -1.55 -4.52 6.29
C VAL A 89 -2.32 -5.84 6.18
N PRO A 90 -3.67 -5.86 6.11
CA PRO A 90 -4.42 -7.09 5.87
C PRO A 90 -3.99 -7.86 4.61
N GLN A 91 -3.76 -7.16 3.50
CA GLN A 91 -3.35 -7.78 2.23
C GLN A 91 -1.97 -8.44 2.36
N ILE A 92 -0.99 -7.73 2.94
CA ILE A 92 0.34 -8.28 3.20
C ILE A 92 0.26 -9.48 4.15
N ILE A 93 -0.50 -9.39 5.23
CA ILE A 93 -0.62 -10.50 6.18
C ILE A 93 -1.20 -11.72 5.50
N TYR A 94 -2.38 -11.59 4.88
CA TYR A 94 -3.14 -12.73 4.46
C TYR A 94 -2.52 -13.37 3.21
N LYS A 95 -2.30 -12.58 2.15
CA LYS A 95 -1.69 -13.09 0.91
C LYS A 95 -0.21 -13.36 1.09
N GLY A 96 0.51 -12.45 1.77
CA GLY A 96 1.95 -12.59 1.98
C GLY A 96 2.29 -13.81 2.83
N LYS A 97 1.44 -14.20 3.80
CA LYS A 97 1.62 -15.46 4.53
C LYS A 97 1.53 -16.67 3.61
N ILE A 98 0.54 -16.71 2.72
CA ILE A 98 0.39 -17.80 1.74
C ILE A 98 1.62 -17.89 0.82
N PHE A 99 2.08 -16.75 0.27
CA PHE A 99 3.31 -16.74 -0.55
C PHE A 99 4.55 -17.15 0.23
N ASN A 100 4.68 -16.71 1.48
CA ASN A 100 5.78 -17.08 2.37
C ASN A 100 5.78 -18.60 2.66
N ASP A 101 4.63 -19.20 2.91
CA ASP A 101 4.48 -20.65 3.12
C ASP A 101 4.86 -21.46 1.88
N TRP A 102 4.62 -20.92 0.68
CA TRP A 102 5.07 -21.51 -0.57
C TRP A 102 6.54 -21.22 -0.91
N GLY A 103 7.26 -20.47 -0.07
CA GLY A 103 8.63 -20.03 -0.32
C GLY A 103 8.75 -19.08 -1.52
N LYS A 104 7.67 -18.36 -1.86
CA LYS A 104 7.62 -17.43 -3.00
C LYS A 104 7.85 -16.00 -2.54
N LYS A 105 8.53 -15.22 -3.39
CA LYS A 105 8.81 -13.81 -3.14
C LYS A 105 7.58 -12.97 -3.48
N ALA A 106 7.34 -11.95 -2.67
CA ALA A 106 6.29 -10.97 -2.88
C ALA A 106 6.87 -9.56 -3.07
N VAL A 107 6.25 -8.76 -3.92
CA VAL A 107 6.60 -7.37 -4.17
C VAL A 107 5.43 -6.48 -3.82
N VAL A 108 5.69 -5.38 -3.12
CA VAL A 108 4.73 -4.33 -2.84
C VAL A 108 5.21 -3.05 -3.52
N CYS A 109 4.48 -2.59 -4.52
CA CYS A 109 4.66 -1.27 -5.12
C CYS A 109 3.84 -0.24 -4.35
N ILE A 110 4.50 0.79 -3.82
CA ILE A 110 3.88 1.75 -2.89
C ILE A 110 4.41 3.17 -3.13
N GLN A 111 3.55 4.17 -2.95
CA GLN A 111 3.98 5.58 -2.99
C GLN A 111 4.88 5.92 -1.79
N LYS A 112 5.95 6.70 -2.02
CA LYS A 112 6.91 7.16 -0.99
C LYS A 112 6.22 7.82 0.20
N SER A 113 5.37 8.80 -0.05
CA SER A 113 4.64 9.52 1.01
C SER A 113 3.80 8.59 1.87
N PHE A 114 3.25 7.52 1.30
CA PHE A 114 2.51 6.52 2.05
C PHE A 114 3.44 5.58 2.83
N PHE A 115 4.50 5.09 2.18
CA PHE A 115 5.50 4.23 2.81
C PHE A 115 6.13 4.88 4.05
N GLU A 116 6.42 6.18 4.00
CA GLU A 116 6.97 6.95 5.12
C GLU A 116 6.04 7.04 6.33
N THR A 117 4.73 6.81 6.15
CA THR A 117 3.77 6.76 7.27
C THR A 117 3.73 5.41 7.98
N LEU A 118 4.33 4.36 7.40
CA LEU A 118 4.32 3.04 7.99
C LEU A 118 5.26 3.00 9.21
N PRO A 119 4.95 2.19 10.23
CA PRO A 119 5.89 1.90 11.30
C PRO A 119 7.23 1.43 10.71
N LYS A 120 8.33 1.86 11.34
CA LYS A 120 9.66 1.39 10.93
C LYS A 120 9.75 -0.11 11.19
N PHE A 121 10.21 -0.84 10.19
CA PHE A 121 10.49 -2.27 10.26
C PHE A 121 11.91 -2.58 9.84
N ARG A 122 12.43 -3.69 10.36
CA ARG A 122 13.78 -4.18 10.08
C ARG A 122 13.91 -4.64 8.63
N SER A 123 14.84 -4.02 7.90
CA SER A 123 15.25 -4.45 6.57
C SER A 123 16.32 -5.53 6.62
N VAL A 124 16.44 -6.25 5.51
CA VAL A 124 17.52 -7.19 5.22
C VAL A 124 18.10 -6.90 3.83
N ASP A 125 19.19 -7.57 3.48
CA ASP A 125 19.75 -7.51 2.13
C ASP A 125 18.81 -8.17 1.10
N GLU A 126 18.96 -7.78 -0.17
CA GLU A 126 18.13 -8.28 -1.28
C GLU A 126 18.08 -9.80 -1.34
N LYS A 127 19.23 -10.48 -1.18
CA LYS A 127 19.34 -11.93 -1.24
C LYS A 127 18.53 -12.65 -0.15
N ASP A 128 18.34 -11.99 0.99
CA ASP A 128 17.63 -12.54 2.16
C ASP A 128 16.18 -12.04 2.24
N GLY A 129 15.77 -11.15 1.33
CA GLY A 129 14.44 -10.54 1.31
C GLY A 129 13.36 -11.51 0.85
N GLU A 130 12.27 -11.62 1.61
CA GLU A 130 11.07 -12.39 1.24
C GLU A 130 10.00 -11.47 0.64
N VAL A 131 9.96 -10.23 1.12
CA VAL A 131 9.14 -9.15 0.58
C VAL A 131 10.04 -8.01 0.11
N ALA A 132 9.85 -7.59 -1.14
CA ALA A 132 10.49 -6.41 -1.70
C ALA A 132 9.49 -5.25 -1.76
N TRP A 133 9.92 -4.08 -1.31
CA TRP A 133 9.15 -2.85 -1.33
C TRP A 133 9.73 -1.95 -2.42
N PHE A 134 8.96 -1.76 -3.48
CA PHE A 134 9.31 -0.87 -4.58
C PHE A 134 8.60 0.46 -4.33
N ILE A 135 9.38 1.44 -3.89
CA ILE A 135 8.87 2.71 -3.41
C ILE A 135 8.96 3.71 -4.56
N TYR A 136 7.81 4.19 -5.01
CA TYR A 136 7.68 5.10 -6.13
C TYR A 136 7.34 6.53 -5.68
N ASP A 137 7.79 7.52 -6.42
CA ASP A 137 7.40 8.91 -6.24
C ASP A 137 7.05 9.58 -7.57
N LEU A 138 6.35 10.70 -7.51
CA LEU A 138 6.02 11.51 -8.68
C LEU A 138 7.05 12.64 -8.80
N ILE A 139 7.94 12.52 -9.79
CA ILE A 139 9.00 13.49 -10.05
C ILE A 139 8.61 14.36 -11.23
N ILE A 140 8.75 15.68 -11.09
CA ILE A 140 8.41 16.63 -12.16
C ILE A 140 9.46 16.55 -13.28
N ASN A 141 9.02 16.12 -14.46
CA ASN A 141 9.77 16.30 -15.69
C ASN A 141 9.53 17.75 -16.18
N LYS A 142 10.56 18.59 -16.05
CA LYS A 142 10.49 20.01 -16.38
C LYS A 142 10.31 20.28 -17.88
N GLU A 143 10.84 19.41 -18.74
CA GLU A 143 10.74 19.57 -20.20
C GLU A 143 9.31 19.31 -20.68
N GLN A 144 8.65 18.31 -20.10
CA GLN A 144 7.28 17.92 -20.45
C GLN A 144 6.23 18.62 -19.59
N ASN A 145 6.64 19.33 -18.54
CA ASN A 145 5.79 19.91 -17.50
C ASN A 145 4.77 18.90 -16.94
N LYS A 146 5.23 17.68 -16.68
CA LYS A 146 4.41 16.54 -16.22
C LYS A 146 5.13 15.79 -15.11
N TYR A 147 4.36 15.24 -14.19
CA TYR A 147 4.89 14.29 -13.21
C TYR A 147 5.08 12.92 -13.85
N ILE A 148 6.24 12.31 -13.61
CA ILE A 148 6.58 10.95 -14.01
C ILE A 148 6.70 10.10 -12.75
N LEU A 149 6.14 8.90 -12.80
CA LEU A 149 6.26 7.92 -11.72
C LEU A 149 7.64 7.27 -11.80
N GLU A 150 8.47 7.47 -10.78
CA GLU A 150 9.83 6.93 -10.73
C GLU A 150 10.05 6.04 -9.51
N LEU A 151 10.80 4.96 -9.69
CA LEU A 151 11.23 4.09 -8.61
C LEU A 151 12.38 4.77 -7.86
N VAL A 152 12.07 5.32 -6.69
CA VAL A 152 13.04 6.11 -5.91
C VAL A 152 13.81 5.29 -4.88
N GLN A 153 13.25 4.16 -4.43
CA GLN A 153 13.90 3.32 -3.44
C GLN A 153 13.41 1.87 -3.54
N LYS A 154 14.32 0.92 -3.25
CA LYS A 154 13.99 -0.47 -2.95
C LYS A 154 14.32 -0.77 -1.50
N LYS A 155 13.45 -1.51 -0.81
CA LYS A 155 13.73 -2.02 0.54
C LYS A 155 13.31 -3.48 0.63
N TYR A 156 14.06 -4.30 1.34
CA TYR A 156 13.78 -5.73 1.47
C TYR A 156 13.56 -6.09 2.93
N SER A 157 12.68 -7.05 3.20
CA SER A 157 12.36 -7.53 4.54
C SER A 157 12.04 -9.01 4.54
N LYS A 158 12.29 -9.66 5.68
CA LYS A 158 11.63 -10.93 6.00
C LYS A 158 10.17 -10.68 6.34
N PHE A 159 9.32 -11.65 6.05
CA PHE A 159 7.89 -11.59 6.34
C PHE A 159 7.65 -11.38 7.84
N ASP A 160 8.35 -12.13 8.70
CA ASP A 160 8.24 -12.00 10.16
C ASP A 160 8.60 -10.61 10.71
N ASN A 161 9.50 -9.88 10.05
CA ASN A 161 9.84 -8.51 10.46
C ASN A 161 8.66 -7.57 10.20
N ILE A 162 7.97 -7.72 9.07
CA ILE A 162 6.76 -6.96 8.76
C ILE A 162 5.69 -7.26 9.81
N ILE A 163 5.46 -8.55 10.12
CA ILE A 163 4.45 -8.95 11.10
C ILE A 163 4.72 -8.31 12.47
N LYS A 164 5.94 -8.46 12.99
CA LYS A 164 6.30 -7.96 14.31
C LYS A 164 6.27 -6.44 14.40
N ASP A 165 6.84 -5.77 13.40
CA ASP A 165 7.17 -4.35 13.50
C ASP A 165 6.05 -3.43 12.94
N ILE A 166 5.25 -3.89 11.97
CA ILE A 166 4.15 -3.09 11.38
C ILE A 166 2.81 -3.35 12.07
N ILE A 167 2.54 -4.58 12.49
CA ILE A 167 1.20 -4.97 12.95
C ILE A 167 1.02 -4.73 14.44
N THR A 168 2.06 -4.94 15.24
CA THR A 168 1.96 -4.86 16.69
C THR A 168 1.93 -3.39 17.13
N PRO A 169 0.77 -2.83 17.51
CA PRO A 169 0.73 -1.46 17.98
C PRO A 169 1.49 -1.38 19.31
N GLN A 170 2.31 -0.34 19.46
CA GLN A 170 2.90 -0.03 20.76
C GLN A 170 1.86 0.72 21.60
N ALA A 171 1.67 0.27 22.84
CA ALA A 171 0.79 0.95 23.78
C ALA A 171 1.36 2.35 24.07
N GLY A 172 0.52 3.38 23.90
CA GLY A 172 0.83 4.73 24.37
C GLY A 172 0.59 4.85 25.88
N GLU A 173 0.97 5.99 26.46
CA GLU A 173 0.69 6.28 27.87
C GLU A 173 -0.82 6.26 28.14
N GLN A 174 -1.24 5.40 29.06
CA GLN A 174 -2.65 5.25 29.44
C GLN A 174 -3.24 6.56 29.98
N SER A 175 -2.46 7.38 30.68
CA SER A 175 -2.87 8.67 31.24
C SER A 175 -3.38 9.63 30.15
N LYS A 176 -2.74 9.66 28.98
CA LYS A 176 -3.19 10.48 27.84
C LYS A 176 -4.57 10.06 27.36
N PHE A 177 -4.84 8.75 27.34
CA PHE A 177 -6.17 8.25 26.97
C PHE A 177 -7.22 8.55 28.04
N ILE A 178 -6.87 8.43 29.33
CA ILE A 178 -7.76 8.81 30.45
C ILE A 178 -8.15 10.29 30.34
N ASN A 179 -7.22 11.19 30.03
CA ASN A 179 -7.53 12.61 29.84
C ASN A 179 -8.52 12.87 28.70
N VAL A 180 -8.40 12.13 27.58
CA VAL A 180 -9.36 12.20 26.48
C VAL A 180 -10.76 11.77 26.94
N LEU A 181 -10.86 10.69 27.73
CA LEU A 181 -12.13 10.22 28.28
C LEU A 181 -12.74 11.25 29.23
N GLN A 182 -11.94 11.82 30.14
CA GLN A 182 -12.41 12.81 31.11
C GLN A 182 -12.92 14.08 30.41
N ASN A 183 -12.21 14.57 29.40
CA ASN A 183 -12.64 15.72 28.60
C ASN A 183 -13.97 15.46 27.89
N LYS A 184 -14.18 14.26 27.35
CA LYS A 184 -15.46 13.88 26.74
C LYS A 184 -16.60 13.84 27.74
N LEU A 185 -16.37 13.28 28.94
CA LEU A 185 -17.37 13.23 30.01
C LEU A 185 -17.76 14.63 30.49
N ASN A 186 -16.77 15.51 30.65
CA ASN A 186 -17.00 16.89 31.09
C ASN A 186 -17.81 17.71 30.05
N ASN A 187 -17.57 17.49 28.75
CA ASN A 187 -18.27 18.17 27.66
C ASN A 187 -19.65 17.58 27.32
N SER A 188 -20.06 16.49 27.99
CA SER A 188 -21.36 15.84 27.82
C SER A 188 -22.38 16.24 28.91
N LYS A 189 -22.02 17.20 29.77
CA LYS A 189 -22.90 17.89 30.72
C LYS A 189 -23.28 19.25 30.16
#